data_AF-A0A667YKR1-F1
#
_entry.id   AF-A0A667YKR1-F1
#
_cell.length_a   1.000
_cell.length_b   1.000
_cell.length_c   1.000
_cell.angle_alpha   90.00
_cell.angle_beta   90.00
_cell.angle_gamma   90.00
#
_symmetry.space_group_name_H-M   'P 1'
#
loop_
_entity.id
_entity.type
_entity.pdbx_description
1 polymer ?
#
loop_
_entity_poly.entity_id
_entity_poly.type
_entity_poly.pdbx_seq_one_letter_code
_entity_poly.pdbx_strand_id
1 'polypeptide(L)'
;MSKPLSDHDRKKQISVRGLAGVENVTDLKQNFNRHLHFTLVKDRNVATRRDYYFALAHTVRDHLIGRWIRTQQHYYEKDPKRVYYISLEFYMGRTLQNTMVNLALENACDEATYQLGLDMEELEDMEEDAGLGNGGLGRLAACFLDSMASLGLAAYGYGIRYEFGIFNQKIVNGWQVEEADDWLRYGNPWEKARPEYMRPVHFYGRTEHHPDGVKWVDTQVVLALPYDTPIPGYRNNIVNTMRFKVFADYEDYMKCQEKVNALYKNPKEWTKKVIYNIAGSGKFSSDRTIAQYAREIWGMEPTLEKIPAPDDK
;
A
#
# COMPACT_ATOMS: atom_id res chain seq x y z
N MET A 1 -2.34 -41.94 23.46
CA MET A 1 -2.85 -41.46 22.16
C MET A 1 -2.61 -39.96 22.11
N SER A 2 -1.83 -39.47 21.14
CA SER A 2 -1.60 -38.03 20.96
C SER A 2 -2.93 -37.34 20.66
N LYS A 3 -3.20 -36.20 21.31
CA LYS A 3 -4.40 -35.38 21.04
C LYS A 3 -4.51 -35.10 19.53
N PRO A 4 -5.73 -35.14 18.95
CA PRO A 4 -5.93 -34.73 17.57
C PRO A 4 -5.46 -33.27 17.41
N LEU A 5 -4.65 -33.02 16.38
CA LEU A 5 -4.21 -31.66 16.04
C LEU A 5 -5.43 -30.80 15.71
N SER A 6 -5.48 -29.59 16.26
CA SER A 6 -6.51 -28.62 15.88
C SER A 6 -6.31 -28.19 14.42
N ASP A 7 -7.36 -27.67 13.78
CA ASP A 7 -7.24 -27.13 12.42
C ASP A 7 -6.20 -26.01 12.32
N HIS A 8 -5.98 -25.29 13.42
CA HIS A 8 -4.92 -24.31 13.54
C HIS A 8 -3.53 -24.96 13.51
N ASP A 9 -3.32 -26.07 14.23
CA ASP A 9 -2.04 -26.79 14.24
C ASP A 9 -1.73 -27.45 12.90
N ARG A 10 -2.76 -27.93 12.19
CA ARG A 10 -2.63 -28.46 10.82
C ARG A 10 -2.18 -27.38 9.83
N LYS A 11 -2.71 -26.16 9.93
CA LYS A 11 -2.31 -25.01 9.07
C LYS A 11 -0.87 -24.57 9.32
N LYS A 12 -0.37 -24.64 10.56
CA LYS A 12 1.03 -24.34 10.89
C LYS A 12 2.04 -25.28 10.22
N GLN A 13 1.64 -26.51 9.93
CA GLN A 13 2.52 -27.54 9.36
C GLN A 13 2.81 -27.31 7.86
N ILE A 14 1.96 -26.55 7.17
CA ILE A 14 2.08 -26.26 5.72
C ILE A 14 3.10 -25.15 5.45
N SER A 15 3.41 -24.29 6.42
CA SER A 15 4.41 -23.23 6.23
C SER A 15 5.80 -23.86 6.18
N VAL A 16 6.53 -23.67 5.07
CA VAL A 16 7.90 -24.15 4.89
C VAL A 16 8.79 -23.53 6.01
N ARG A 17 9.17 -24.36 6.99
CA ARG A 17 10.06 -24.00 8.11
C ARG A 17 11.54 -23.96 7.72
N GLY A 18 11.87 -24.29 6.47
CA GLY A 18 13.22 -24.11 5.94
C GLY A 18 13.57 -22.62 5.92
N LEU A 19 14.59 -22.23 6.69
CA LEU A 19 15.40 -21.07 6.33
C LEU A 19 15.93 -21.38 4.93
N ALA A 20 15.65 -20.49 3.98
CA ALA A 20 16.34 -20.53 2.70
C ALA A 20 17.83 -20.40 3.04
N GLY A 21 18.57 -21.50 2.86
CA GLY A 21 20.00 -21.56 3.11
C GLY A 21 20.73 -20.56 2.23
N VAL A 22 22.04 -20.41 2.40
CA VAL A 22 22.93 -19.65 1.49
C VAL A 22 22.52 -19.94 0.05
N GLU A 23 21.80 -18.99 -0.56
CA GLU A 23 21.01 -19.28 -1.74
C GLU A 23 21.97 -19.41 -2.93
N ASN A 24 21.94 -20.58 -3.57
CA ASN A 24 22.87 -20.89 -4.64
C ASN A 24 22.35 -20.26 -5.93
N VAL A 25 23.23 -19.60 -6.69
CA VAL A 25 22.97 -19.05 -8.04
C VAL A 25 22.23 -20.07 -8.93
N THR A 26 22.52 -21.36 -8.74
CA THR A 26 21.83 -22.47 -9.44
C THR A 26 20.32 -22.48 -9.20
N ASP A 27 19.88 -22.31 -7.95
CA ASP A 27 18.46 -22.35 -7.56
C ASP A 27 17.72 -21.11 -8.11
N LEU A 28 18.37 -19.94 -8.09
CA LEU A 28 17.83 -18.71 -8.68
C LEU A 28 17.61 -18.88 -10.19
N LYS A 29 18.58 -19.43 -10.91
CA LYS A 29 18.44 -19.71 -12.35
C LYS A 29 17.33 -20.71 -12.64
N GLN A 30 17.18 -21.74 -11.79
CA GLN A 30 16.12 -22.74 -11.96
C GLN A 30 14.73 -22.10 -11.74
N ASN A 31 14.57 -21.29 -10.70
CA ASN A 31 13.31 -20.60 -10.41
C ASN A 31 12.99 -19.53 -11.45
N PHE A 32 13.98 -18.79 -11.93
CA PHE A 32 13.83 -17.84 -13.03
C PHE A 32 13.25 -18.52 -14.26
N ASN A 33 13.87 -19.62 -14.72
CA ASN A 33 13.38 -20.38 -15.88
C ASN A 33 11.99 -21.00 -15.61
N ARG A 34 11.72 -21.44 -14.37
CA ARG A 34 10.40 -21.93 -13.95
C ARG A 34 9.34 -20.85 -14.09
N HIS A 35 9.60 -19.62 -13.65
CA HIS A 35 8.64 -18.52 -13.79
C HIS A 35 8.47 -18.08 -15.24
N LEU A 36 9.56 -17.98 -16.01
CA LEU A 36 9.48 -17.70 -17.44
C LEU A 36 8.56 -18.70 -18.16
N HIS A 37 8.73 -19.99 -17.85
CA HIS A 37 7.97 -21.05 -18.50
C HIS A 37 6.54 -21.20 -17.99
N PHE A 38 6.34 -21.31 -16.67
CA PHE A 38 5.03 -21.67 -16.10
C PHE A 38 4.19 -20.46 -15.66
N THR A 39 4.82 -19.35 -15.29
CA THR A 39 4.10 -18.14 -14.87
C THR A 39 3.82 -17.23 -16.06
N LEU A 40 4.81 -17.02 -16.92
CA LEU A 40 4.69 -16.12 -18.07
C LEU A 40 4.31 -16.83 -19.37
N VAL A 41 4.38 -18.16 -19.40
CA VAL A 41 4.05 -18.97 -20.59
C VAL A 41 4.93 -18.58 -21.78
N LYS A 42 6.24 -18.47 -21.53
CA LYS A 42 7.25 -18.07 -22.52
C LYS A 42 8.36 -19.11 -22.64
N ASP A 43 8.95 -19.16 -23.82
CA ASP A 43 10.28 -19.72 -24.05
C ASP A 43 11.29 -18.59 -24.33
N ARG A 44 12.58 -18.93 -24.37
CA ARG A 44 13.66 -17.96 -24.58
C ARG A 44 13.69 -17.36 -25.99
N ASN A 45 13.02 -17.97 -26.98
CA ASN A 45 12.99 -17.47 -28.36
C ASN A 45 12.02 -16.30 -28.52
N VAL A 46 10.94 -16.26 -27.72
CA VAL A 46 9.88 -15.24 -27.80
C VAL A 46 9.82 -14.31 -26.59
N ALA A 47 10.63 -14.57 -25.56
CA ALA A 47 10.70 -13.75 -24.36
C ALA A 47 11.33 -12.38 -24.64
N THR A 48 10.65 -11.34 -24.17
CA THR A 48 11.10 -9.96 -24.21
C THR A 48 11.84 -9.58 -22.93
N ARG A 49 12.49 -8.41 -22.91
CA ARG A 49 13.11 -7.85 -21.69
C ARG A 49 12.12 -7.69 -20.53
N ARG A 50 10.88 -7.29 -20.83
CA ARG A 50 9.82 -7.20 -19.82
C ARG A 50 9.46 -8.58 -19.26
N ASP A 51 9.40 -9.62 -20.09
CA ASP A 51 9.16 -11.00 -19.62
C ASP A 51 10.30 -11.45 -18.67
N TYR A 52 11.55 -11.12 -18.99
CA TYR A 52 12.69 -11.43 -18.11
C TYR A 52 12.64 -10.67 -16.78
N TYR A 53 12.23 -9.39 -16.78
CA TYR A 53 11.98 -8.64 -15.55
C TYR A 53 10.92 -9.34 -14.68
N PHE A 54 9.77 -9.70 -15.25
CA PHE A 54 8.72 -10.37 -14.48
C PHE A 54 9.17 -11.74 -13.94
N ALA A 55 9.97 -12.49 -14.70
CA ALA A 55 10.54 -13.75 -14.24
C ALA A 55 11.48 -13.55 -13.04
N LEU A 56 12.32 -12.51 -13.07
CA LEU A 56 13.20 -12.14 -11.96
C LEU A 56 12.38 -11.66 -10.74
N ALA A 57 11.43 -10.76 -10.94
CA ALA A 57 10.57 -10.23 -9.88
C ALA A 57 9.79 -11.35 -9.16
N HIS A 58 9.22 -12.31 -9.91
CA HIS A 58 8.57 -13.49 -9.32
C HIS A 58 9.54 -14.39 -8.56
N THR A 59 10.76 -14.58 -9.09
CA THR A 59 11.81 -15.37 -8.44
C THR A 59 12.16 -14.74 -7.09
N VAL A 60 12.50 -13.45 -7.06
CA VAL A 60 12.82 -12.70 -5.84
C VAL A 60 11.64 -12.68 -4.86
N ARG A 61 10.41 -12.54 -5.37
CA ARG A 61 9.19 -12.55 -4.56
C ARG A 61 8.96 -13.87 -3.82
N ASP A 62 9.31 -15.01 -4.40
CA ASP A 62 9.16 -16.30 -3.70
C ASP A 62 9.97 -16.32 -2.38
N HIS A 63 11.13 -15.65 -2.34
CA HIS A 63 11.95 -15.47 -1.13
C HIS A 63 11.32 -14.54 -0.09
N LEU A 64 10.48 -13.58 -0.52
CA LEU A 64 9.68 -12.74 0.38
C LEU A 64 8.53 -13.51 1.02
N ILE A 65 7.77 -14.28 0.24
CA ILE A 65 6.52 -14.90 0.68
C ILE A 65 6.74 -15.80 1.90
N GLY A 66 7.80 -16.62 1.89
CA GLY A 66 8.10 -17.51 3.01
C GLY A 66 8.36 -16.75 4.32
N ARG A 67 9.11 -15.64 4.24
CA ARG A 67 9.40 -14.75 5.39
C ARG A 67 8.17 -13.99 5.84
N TRP A 68 7.33 -13.56 4.90
CA TRP A 68 6.09 -12.85 5.15
C TRP A 68 5.07 -13.70 5.90
N ILE A 69 4.83 -14.94 5.46
CA ILE A 69 3.94 -15.88 6.15
C ILE A 69 4.41 -16.10 7.59
N ARG A 70 5.71 -16.36 7.79
CA ARG A 70 6.28 -16.57 9.13
C ARG A 70 6.16 -15.33 10.02
N THR A 71 6.36 -14.14 9.47
CA THR A 71 6.22 -12.87 10.21
C THR A 71 4.78 -12.68 10.68
N GLN A 72 3.79 -12.85 9.79
CA GLN A 72 2.39 -12.72 10.16
C GLN A 72 1.94 -13.77 11.18
N GLN A 73 2.42 -15.01 11.03
CA GLN A 73 2.17 -16.07 12.00
C GLN A 73 2.80 -15.74 13.37
N HIS A 74 4.03 -15.23 13.39
CA HIS A 74 4.68 -14.81 14.63
C HIS A 74 3.90 -13.69 15.33
N TYR A 75 3.44 -12.69 14.59
CA TYR A 75 2.60 -11.62 15.15
C TYR A 75 1.27 -12.17 15.69
N TYR A 76 0.66 -13.14 15.01
CA TYR A 76 -0.55 -13.79 15.53
C TYR A 76 -0.30 -14.57 16.82
N GLU A 77 0.81 -15.32 16.90
CA GLU A 77 1.15 -16.16 18.06
C GLU A 77 1.57 -15.35 19.30
N LYS A 78 2.30 -14.24 19.10
CA LYS A 78 2.80 -13.40 20.19
C LYS A 78 1.86 -12.27 20.58
N ASP A 79 0.91 -11.96 19.71
CA ASP A 79 -0.05 -10.86 19.85
C ASP A 79 0.55 -9.53 20.37
N PRO A 80 1.64 -9.01 19.74
CA PRO A 80 2.20 -7.75 20.16
C PRO A 80 1.22 -6.61 19.83
N LYS A 81 1.40 -5.47 20.49
CA LYS A 81 0.73 -4.23 20.08
C LYS A 81 1.11 -3.91 18.64
N ARG A 82 0.11 -3.65 17.79
CA ARG A 82 0.31 -3.37 16.36
C ARG A 82 0.25 -1.88 16.06
N VAL A 83 1.10 -1.45 15.14
CA VAL A 83 1.13 -0.08 14.62
C VAL A 83 0.42 -0.06 13.28
N TYR A 84 -0.53 0.86 13.11
CA TYR A 84 -1.26 1.07 11.86
C TYR A 84 -0.96 2.46 11.33
N TYR A 85 -0.15 2.54 10.28
CA TYR A 85 0.17 3.79 9.61
C TYR A 85 -0.78 3.98 8.43
N ILE A 86 -1.69 4.95 8.56
CA ILE A 86 -2.70 5.25 7.54
C ILE A 86 -2.27 6.50 6.79
N SER A 87 -2.09 6.38 5.49
CA SER A 87 -1.73 7.50 4.61
C SER A 87 -2.51 7.40 3.29
N LEU A 88 -2.82 8.56 2.72
CA LEU A 88 -3.35 8.62 1.35
C LEU A 88 -2.24 8.49 0.30
N GLU A 89 -0.96 8.61 0.68
CA GLU A 89 0.17 8.50 -0.23
C GLU A 89 1.25 7.55 0.31
N PHE A 90 1.82 6.75 -0.58
CA PHE A 90 3.01 5.93 -0.36
C PHE A 90 3.88 5.98 -1.62
N TYR A 91 4.97 6.73 -1.59
CA TYR A 91 5.90 6.83 -2.73
C TYR A 91 6.97 5.75 -2.58
N MET A 92 6.62 4.52 -2.96
CA MET A 92 7.48 3.34 -2.79
C MET A 92 8.69 3.35 -3.72
N GLY A 93 8.49 3.78 -4.97
CA GLY A 93 9.45 3.63 -6.06
C GLY A 93 9.53 2.18 -6.54
N ARG A 94 10.63 1.83 -7.22
CA ARG A 94 10.97 0.46 -7.66
C ARG A 94 11.22 -0.49 -6.48
N THR A 95 10.68 -1.71 -6.54
CA THR A 95 10.69 -2.67 -5.43
C THR A 95 11.74 -3.77 -5.61
N LEU A 96 12.14 -4.09 -6.84
CA LEU A 96 13.05 -5.19 -7.14
C LEU A 96 14.39 -5.04 -6.42
N GLN A 97 15.10 -3.94 -6.69
CA GLN A 97 16.41 -3.67 -6.10
C GLN A 97 16.35 -3.58 -4.57
N ASN A 98 15.39 -2.83 -4.02
CA ASN A 98 15.20 -2.72 -2.58
C ASN A 98 15.00 -4.09 -1.91
N THR A 99 14.21 -4.96 -2.55
CA THR A 99 13.98 -6.32 -2.05
C THR A 99 15.25 -7.15 -2.06
N MET A 100 16.01 -7.12 -3.16
CA MET A 100 17.27 -7.86 -3.27
C MET A 100 18.28 -7.41 -2.22
N VAL A 101 18.40 -6.10 -1.97
CA VAL A 101 19.27 -5.54 -0.92
C VAL A 101 18.84 -6.00 0.47
N ASN A 102 17.55 -5.87 0.79
CA ASN A 102 17.01 -6.23 2.11
C ASN A 102 17.11 -7.73 2.40
N LEU A 103 17.03 -8.58 1.38
CA LEU A 103 17.21 -10.03 1.49
C LEU A 103 18.65 -10.52 1.32
N ALA A 104 19.59 -9.62 0.99
CA ALA A 104 20.98 -9.93 0.63
C ALA A 104 21.12 -10.91 -0.56
N LEU A 105 20.29 -10.72 -1.60
CA LEU A 105 20.25 -11.54 -2.81
C LEU A 105 20.85 -10.87 -4.06
N GLU A 106 21.20 -9.59 -3.96
CA GLU A 106 21.67 -8.77 -5.09
C GLU A 106 22.79 -9.43 -5.90
N ASN A 107 23.93 -9.74 -5.28
CA ASN A 107 25.06 -10.40 -5.96
C ASN A 107 24.69 -11.77 -6.56
N ALA A 108 23.80 -12.52 -5.91
CA ALA A 108 23.41 -13.85 -6.39
C ALA A 108 22.45 -13.76 -7.58
N CYS A 109 21.56 -12.74 -7.59
CA CYS A 109 20.69 -12.44 -8.71
C CYS A 109 21.49 -11.94 -9.91
N ASP A 110 22.46 -11.04 -9.67
CA ASP A 110 23.34 -10.50 -10.71
C ASP A 110 24.13 -11.60 -11.42
N GLU A 111 24.79 -12.48 -10.66
CA GLU A 111 25.52 -13.63 -11.22
C GLU A 111 24.56 -14.61 -11.93
N ALA A 112 23.35 -14.82 -11.40
CA ALA A 112 22.35 -15.67 -12.04
C ALA A 112 21.88 -15.12 -13.39
N THR A 113 21.58 -13.83 -13.47
CA THR A 113 21.19 -13.16 -14.72
C THR A 113 22.34 -13.10 -15.71
N TYR A 114 23.56 -12.82 -15.24
CA TYR A 114 24.78 -12.83 -16.06
C TYR A 114 24.99 -14.20 -16.73
N GLN A 115 24.89 -15.29 -15.97
CA GLN A 115 25.01 -16.65 -16.51
C GLN A 115 23.85 -17.04 -17.45
N LEU A 116 22.72 -16.34 -17.39
CA LEU A 116 21.62 -16.47 -18.35
C LEU A 116 21.82 -15.57 -19.58
N GLY A 117 22.88 -14.76 -19.64
CA GLY A 117 23.15 -13.82 -20.72
C GLY A 117 22.25 -12.60 -20.70
N LEU A 118 21.85 -12.15 -19.50
CA LEU A 118 21.03 -10.98 -19.25
C LEU A 118 21.81 -9.97 -18.40
N ASP A 119 21.51 -8.69 -18.59
CA ASP A 119 22.02 -7.59 -17.77
C ASP A 119 20.98 -7.24 -16.69
N MET A 120 21.39 -7.25 -15.42
CA MET A 120 20.48 -6.98 -14.30
C MET A 120 20.00 -5.52 -14.31
N GLU A 121 20.86 -4.56 -14.66
CA GLU A 121 20.50 -3.13 -14.70
C GLU A 121 19.40 -2.88 -15.75
N GLU A 122 19.52 -3.52 -16.92
CA GLU A 122 18.47 -3.44 -17.95
C GLU A 122 17.13 -4.00 -17.46
N LEU A 123 17.12 -5.02 -16.59
CA LEU A 123 15.90 -5.59 -16.04
C LEU A 123 15.31 -4.70 -14.93
N GLU A 124 16.14 -4.08 -14.10
CA GLU A 124 15.72 -3.12 -13.07
C GLU A 124 15.05 -1.89 -13.71
N ASP A 125 15.55 -1.44 -14.85
CA ASP A 125 14.97 -0.32 -15.60
C ASP A 125 13.61 -0.61 -16.24
N MET A 126 13.20 -1.88 -16.34
CA MET A 126 11.86 -2.26 -16.80
C MET A 126 10.79 -2.12 -15.71
N GLU A 127 11.18 -1.92 -14.46
CA GLU A 127 10.23 -1.70 -13.37
C GLU A 127 9.65 -0.29 -13.41
N GLU A 128 8.33 -0.22 -13.50
CA GLU A 128 7.58 1.03 -13.35
C GLU A 128 7.56 1.44 -11.87
N ASP A 129 7.76 2.72 -11.57
CA ASP A 129 7.53 3.26 -10.24
C ASP A 129 6.06 3.09 -9.83
N ALA A 130 5.81 2.66 -8.59
CA ALA A 130 4.44 2.53 -8.11
C ALA A 130 3.82 3.93 -7.93
N GLY A 131 2.84 4.26 -8.78
CA GLY A 131 2.05 5.51 -8.78
C GLY A 131 1.11 5.63 -7.58
N LEU A 132 1.67 5.61 -6.36
CA LEU A 132 0.92 5.53 -5.10
C LEU A 132 1.15 6.74 -4.19
N GLY A 133 1.96 7.71 -4.62
CA GLY A 133 2.21 8.95 -3.90
C GLY A 133 2.90 9.99 -4.79
N ASN A 134 2.97 11.23 -4.31
CA ASN A 134 3.39 12.36 -5.14
C ASN A 134 4.74 12.93 -4.72
N GLY A 135 4.91 13.14 -3.41
CA GLY A 135 6.05 13.91 -2.89
C GLY A 135 6.50 13.46 -1.52
N GLY A 136 6.99 14.43 -0.73
CA GLY A 136 7.65 14.16 0.56
C GLY A 136 6.78 13.41 1.58
N LEU A 137 5.47 13.66 1.60
CA LEU A 137 4.54 12.93 2.48
C LEU A 137 4.52 11.44 2.15
N GLY A 138 4.30 11.10 0.87
CA GLY A 138 4.32 9.72 0.40
C GLY A 138 5.67 9.05 0.59
N ARG A 139 6.79 9.76 0.37
CA ARG A 139 8.13 9.20 0.55
C ARG A 139 8.46 8.97 2.02
N LEU A 140 8.04 9.87 2.91
CA LEU A 140 8.18 9.69 4.35
C LEU A 140 7.43 8.43 4.83
N ALA A 141 6.21 8.23 4.34
CA ALA A 141 5.42 7.04 4.63
C ALA A 141 6.13 5.75 4.18
N ALA A 142 6.68 5.73 2.97
CA ALA A 142 7.45 4.60 2.46
C ALA A 142 8.69 4.30 3.31
N CYS A 143 9.49 5.32 3.64
CA CYS A 143 10.68 5.18 4.50
C CYS A 143 10.33 4.69 5.92
N PHE A 144 9.17 5.10 6.46
CA PHE A 144 8.69 4.60 7.74
C PHE A 144 8.36 3.11 7.70
N LEU A 145 7.74 2.62 6.61
CA LEU A 145 7.46 1.19 6.49
C LEU A 145 8.73 0.34 6.46
N ASP A 146 9.74 0.76 5.69
CA ASP A 146 11.05 0.09 5.64
C ASP A 146 11.73 0.11 7.02
N SER A 147 11.75 1.28 7.69
CA SER A 147 12.32 1.41 9.04
C SER A 147 11.61 0.52 10.06
N MET A 148 10.27 0.48 10.04
CA MET A 148 9.50 -0.36 10.96
C MET A 148 9.73 -1.85 10.71
N ALA A 149 9.86 -2.27 9.45
CA ALA A 149 10.21 -3.64 9.11
C ALA A 149 11.64 -3.99 9.59
N SER A 150 12.61 -3.09 9.34
CA SER A 150 14.01 -3.23 9.73
C SER A 150 14.22 -3.27 11.25
N LEU A 151 13.43 -2.51 12.02
CA LEU A 151 13.45 -2.52 13.49
C LEU A 151 12.62 -3.65 14.11
N GLY A 152 11.91 -4.44 13.30
CA GLY A 152 11.08 -5.54 13.78
C GLY A 152 9.81 -5.11 14.52
N LEU A 153 9.30 -3.93 14.20
CA LEU A 153 8.03 -3.45 14.73
C LEU A 153 6.87 -4.12 14.00
N ALA A 154 5.87 -4.60 14.75
CA ALA A 154 4.65 -5.18 14.21
C ALA A 154 3.76 -4.09 13.59
N ALA A 155 4.11 -3.66 12.38
CA ALA A 155 3.53 -2.51 11.72
C ALA A 155 2.86 -2.86 10.39
N TYR A 156 1.82 -2.10 10.06
CA TYR A 156 1.04 -2.21 8.84
C TYR A 156 0.87 -0.83 8.21
N GLY A 157 1.13 -0.72 6.90
CA GLY A 157 0.73 0.44 6.11
C GLY A 157 -0.67 0.25 5.54
N TYR A 158 -1.50 1.28 5.56
CA TYR A 158 -2.83 1.29 4.95
C TYR A 158 -3.00 2.50 4.03
N GLY A 159 -3.41 2.25 2.79
CA GLY A 159 -3.66 3.28 1.80
C GLY A 159 -4.68 2.88 0.74
N ILE A 160 -4.74 3.66 -0.34
CA ILE A 160 -5.57 3.42 -1.53
C ILE A 160 -4.67 2.95 -2.67
N ARG A 161 -5.13 1.97 -3.46
CA ARG A 161 -4.42 1.52 -4.67
C ARG A 161 -4.92 2.35 -5.85
N TYR A 162 -4.23 3.45 -6.14
CA TYR A 162 -4.56 4.30 -7.29
C TYR A 162 -4.25 3.59 -8.60
N GLU A 163 -5.17 3.68 -9.56
CA GLU A 163 -4.97 3.07 -10.87
C GLU A 163 -4.02 3.90 -11.74
N PHE A 164 -4.17 5.23 -11.72
CA PHE A 164 -3.49 6.15 -12.63
C PHE A 164 -2.49 7.12 -11.94
N GLY A 165 -2.11 6.83 -10.69
CA GLY A 165 -1.16 7.63 -9.92
C GLY A 165 -1.44 9.13 -9.93
N ILE A 166 -0.40 9.93 -10.14
CA ILE A 166 -0.50 11.39 -10.27
C ILE A 166 -0.67 11.79 -11.75
N PHE A 167 0.40 11.66 -12.53
CA PHE A 167 0.50 11.83 -13.98
C PHE A 167 1.96 11.58 -14.41
N ASN A 168 2.15 11.15 -15.66
CA ASN A 168 3.43 11.17 -16.35
C ASN A 168 3.66 12.56 -16.96
N GLN A 169 4.73 13.24 -16.54
CA GLN A 169 5.08 14.58 -17.03
C GLN A 169 5.84 14.47 -18.35
N LYS A 170 5.31 15.07 -19.41
CA LYS A 170 6.03 15.28 -20.67
C LYS A 170 6.26 16.77 -20.93
N ILE A 171 7.37 17.08 -21.59
CA ILE A 171 7.68 18.44 -22.06
C ILE A 171 7.51 18.49 -23.57
N VAL A 172 6.49 19.21 -24.05
CA VAL A 172 6.19 19.37 -25.48
C VAL A 172 6.28 20.86 -25.82
N ASN A 173 7.20 21.21 -26.71
CA ASN A 173 7.45 22.61 -27.12
C ASN A 173 7.72 23.55 -25.94
N GLY A 174 8.40 23.07 -24.89
CA GLY A 174 8.73 23.85 -23.69
C GLY A 174 7.63 23.94 -22.63
N TRP A 175 6.49 23.26 -22.83
CA TRP A 175 5.37 23.25 -21.89
C TRP A 175 5.14 21.86 -21.30
N GLN A 176 4.68 21.84 -20.05
CA GLN A 176 4.22 20.61 -19.40
C GLN A 176 2.93 20.10 -20.06
N VAL A 177 2.88 18.78 -20.27
CA VAL A 177 1.69 18.03 -20.67
C VAL A 177 1.58 16.83 -19.73
N GLU A 178 0.42 16.64 -19.12
CA GLU A 178 0.13 15.52 -18.23
C GLU A 178 -0.50 14.34 -19.00
N GLU A 179 0.06 13.15 -18.83
CA GLU A 179 -0.55 11.90 -19.26
C GLU A 179 -0.86 11.00 -18.06
N ALA A 180 -1.82 10.08 -18.18
CA ALA A 180 -2.09 9.12 -17.11
C ALA A 180 -0.87 8.22 -16.84
N ASP A 181 -0.67 7.85 -15.57
CA ASP A 181 0.37 6.90 -15.18
C ASP A 181 -0.17 5.46 -15.25
N ASP A 182 0.24 4.73 -16.28
CA ASP A 182 -0.21 3.37 -16.59
C ASP A 182 0.64 2.28 -15.88
N TRP A 183 1.16 2.54 -14.67
CA TRP A 183 2.05 1.62 -13.94
C TRP A 183 1.47 0.19 -13.73
N LEU A 184 0.15 0.03 -13.76
CA LEU A 184 -0.54 -1.26 -13.64
C LEU A 184 -0.82 -1.98 -14.95
N ARG A 185 -0.49 -1.38 -16.11
CA ARG A 185 -0.83 -1.90 -17.43
C ARG A 185 -0.38 -3.34 -17.67
N TYR A 186 0.77 -3.72 -17.11
CA TYR A 186 1.34 -5.06 -17.23
C TYR A 186 1.15 -5.91 -15.96
N GLY A 187 0.38 -5.40 -14.99
CA GLY A 187 0.24 -5.96 -13.65
C GLY A 187 1.39 -5.56 -12.73
N ASN A 188 1.18 -5.77 -11.43
CA ASN A 188 2.18 -5.53 -10.40
C ASN A 188 2.59 -6.89 -9.78
N PRO A 189 3.83 -7.37 -9.97
CA PRO A 189 4.24 -8.68 -9.46
C PRO A 189 4.31 -8.72 -7.93
N TRP A 190 4.43 -7.57 -7.26
CA TRP A 190 4.68 -7.48 -5.81
C TRP A 190 3.43 -7.60 -4.96
N GLU A 191 2.25 -7.31 -5.50
CA GLU A 191 1.00 -7.33 -4.74
C GLU A 191 0.32 -8.70 -4.74
N LYS A 192 -0.60 -8.89 -3.79
CA LYS A 192 -1.52 -10.02 -3.74
C LYS A 192 -2.92 -9.57 -3.36
N ALA A 193 -3.87 -9.75 -4.28
CA ALA A 193 -5.29 -9.56 -3.98
C ALA A 193 -5.78 -10.54 -2.90
N ARG A 194 -6.61 -10.02 -1.99
CA ARG A 194 -7.23 -10.74 -0.86
C ARG A 194 -8.76 -10.55 -0.86
N PRO A 195 -9.49 -11.05 -1.88
CA PRO A 195 -10.94 -10.90 -1.98
C PRO A 195 -11.70 -11.45 -0.77
N GLU A 196 -11.14 -12.43 -0.06
CA GLU A 196 -11.68 -12.98 1.19
C GLU A 196 -11.77 -11.94 2.34
N TYR A 197 -11.07 -10.80 2.23
CA TYR A 197 -11.07 -9.73 3.22
C TYR A 197 -11.77 -8.45 2.74
N MET A 198 -12.60 -8.54 1.71
CA MET A 198 -13.40 -7.42 1.23
C MET A 198 -14.29 -6.85 2.33
N ARG A 199 -14.48 -5.52 2.34
CA ARG A 199 -15.30 -4.83 3.33
C ARG A 199 -16.25 -3.82 2.66
N PRO A 200 -17.52 -3.74 3.08
CA PRO A 200 -18.41 -2.68 2.63
C PRO A 200 -17.99 -1.33 3.23
N VAL A 201 -18.07 -0.28 2.42
CA VAL A 201 -17.88 1.11 2.81
C VAL A 201 -19.13 1.86 2.42
N HIS A 202 -19.71 2.55 3.40
CA HIS A 202 -21.00 3.22 3.26
C HIS A 202 -20.80 4.70 2.97
N PHE A 203 -21.62 5.27 2.09
CA PHE A 203 -21.65 6.69 1.77
C PHE A 203 -23.10 7.21 1.79
N TYR A 204 -23.26 8.53 1.95
CA TYR A 204 -24.55 9.23 1.98
C TYR A 204 -25.50 8.74 3.09
N GLY A 205 -26.75 8.42 2.78
CA GLY A 205 -27.75 8.00 3.77
C GLY A 205 -28.18 9.09 4.74
N ARG A 206 -28.74 8.66 5.87
CA ARG A 206 -29.24 9.51 6.96
C ARG A 206 -29.20 8.78 8.29
N THR A 207 -29.29 9.53 9.39
CA THR A 207 -29.36 8.97 10.74
C THR A 207 -30.80 8.79 11.19
N GLU A 208 -31.12 7.63 11.77
CA GLU A 208 -32.38 7.36 12.47
C GLU A 208 -32.11 7.20 13.97
N HIS A 209 -32.88 7.91 14.78
CA HIS A 209 -32.82 7.81 16.24
C HIS A 209 -33.83 6.78 16.72
N HIS A 210 -33.33 5.74 17.39
CA HIS A 210 -34.14 4.73 18.05
C HIS A 210 -33.93 4.80 19.58
N PRO A 211 -34.82 4.21 20.39
CA PRO A 211 -34.63 4.11 21.84
C PRO A 211 -33.27 3.50 22.24
N ASP A 212 -32.72 2.59 21.42
CA ASP A 212 -31.47 1.87 21.70
C ASP A 212 -30.21 2.55 21.10
N GLY A 213 -30.36 3.69 20.41
CA GLY A 213 -29.25 4.43 19.82
C GLY A 213 -29.51 4.96 18.41
N VAL A 214 -28.45 5.42 17.75
CA VAL A 214 -28.52 6.01 16.40
C VAL A 214 -28.06 5.00 15.36
N LYS A 215 -28.85 4.81 14.31
CA LYS A 215 -28.50 3.96 13.15
C LYS A 215 -28.26 4.80 11.91
N TRP A 216 -27.25 4.44 11.13
CA TRP A 216 -27.00 5.02 9.82
C TRP A 216 -27.65 4.13 8.75
N VAL A 217 -28.64 4.67 8.04
CA VAL A 217 -29.49 3.91 7.10
C VAL A 217 -29.51 4.59 5.72
N ASP A 218 -30.08 3.89 4.73
CA ASP A 218 -30.24 4.37 3.35
C ASP A 218 -28.93 4.77 2.65
N THR A 219 -27.84 4.08 2.98
CA THR A 219 -26.49 4.34 2.46
C THR A 219 -26.26 3.69 1.10
N GLN A 220 -25.43 4.33 0.27
CA GLN A 220 -24.81 3.64 -0.87
C GLN A 220 -23.62 2.83 -0.37
N VAL A 221 -23.46 1.61 -0.87
CA VAL A 221 -22.41 0.68 -0.44
C VAL A 221 -21.41 0.47 -1.56
N VAL A 222 -20.14 0.70 -1.25
CA VAL A 222 -19.01 0.42 -2.14
C VAL A 222 -18.14 -0.65 -1.50
N LEU A 223 -17.65 -1.61 -2.29
CA LEU A 223 -16.82 -2.70 -1.78
C LEU A 223 -15.34 -2.32 -1.83
N ALA A 224 -14.63 -2.45 -0.72
CA ALA A 224 -13.19 -2.22 -0.65
C ALA A 224 -12.41 -3.54 -0.70
N LEU A 225 -11.76 -3.82 -1.82
CA LEU A 225 -10.94 -5.01 -2.10
C LEU A 225 -9.48 -4.76 -1.68
N PRO A 226 -8.94 -5.50 -0.69
CA PRO A 226 -7.55 -5.33 -0.29
C PRO A 226 -6.54 -6.03 -1.22
N TYR A 227 -5.44 -5.34 -1.48
CA TYR A 227 -4.21 -5.81 -2.10
C TYR A 227 -3.07 -5.63 -1.10
N ASP A 228 -2.36 -6.72 -0.82
CA ASP A 228 -1.23 -6.71 0.11
C ASP A 228 0.09 -6.70 -0.65
N THR A 229 0.98 -5.79 -0.26
CA THR A 229 2.38 -5.71 -0.73
C THR A 229 3.32 -5.98 0.46
N PRO A 230 4.24 -6.95 0.36
CA PRO A 230 5.21 -7.26 1.42
C PRO A 230 6.27 -6.16 1.54
N ILE A 231 6.62 -5.79 2.77
CA ILE A 231 7.70 -4.82 3.06
C ILE A 231 8.83 -5.53 3.81
N PRO A 232 9.93 -5.92 3.15
CA PRO A 232 11.05 -6.57 3.81
C PRO A 232 11.83 -5.60 4.70
N GLY A 233 12.22 -6.06 5.89
CA GLY A 233 13.21 -5.38 6.72
C GLY A 233 14.63 -5.76 6.32
N TYR A 234 15.57 -4.84 6.54
CA TYR A 234 16.97 -5.03 6.17
C TYR A 234 17.61 -6.17 6.97
N ARG A 235 17.87 -7.29 6.28
CA ARG A 235 18.65 -8.45 6.76
C ARG A 235 18.19 -9.05 8.10
N ASN A 236 16.89 -8.94 8.42
CA ASN A 236 16.35 -9.41 9.70
C ASN A 236 15.24 -10.49 9.55
N ASN A 237 14.93 -10.92 8.32
CA ASN A 237 13.87 -11.88 7.97
C ASN A 237 12.43 -11.47 8.36
N ILE A 238 12.23 -10.23 8.80
CA ILE A 238 10.92 -9.67 9.09
C ILE A 238 10.37 -9.06 7.82
N VAL A 239 9.12 -9.39 7.49
CA VAL A 239 8.42 -8.82 6.34
C VAL A 239 7.06 -8.32 6.83
N ASN A 240 6.92 -7.00 6.89
CA ASN A 240 5.67 -6.33 7.25
C ASN A 240 4.72 -6.28 6.04
N THR A 241 3.53 -5.72 6.24
CA THR A 241 2.50 -5.63 5.19
C THR A 241 2.10 -4.19 4.95
N MET A 242 2.07 -3.79 3.68
CA MET A 242 1.33 -2.63 3.23
C MET A 242 0.06 -3.11 2.54
N ARG A 243 -1.11 -2.65 3.01
CA ARG A 243 -2.42 -3.05 2.51
C ARG A 243 -3.10 -1.87 1.85
N PHE A 244 -3.20 -1.93 0.53
CA PHE A 244 -4.00 -0.99 -0.23
C PHE A 244 -5.41 -1.52 -0.45
N LYS A 245 -6.38 -0.61 -0.55
CA LYS A 245 -7.73 -0.96 -0.96
C LYS A 245 -8.05 -0.33 -2.31
N VAL A 246 -8.65 -1.14 -3.19
CA VAL A 246 -9.37 -0.66 -4.37
C VAL A 246 -10.84 -0.57 -3.98
N PHE A 247 -11.48 0.55 -4.24
CA PHE A 247 -12.93 0.63 -4.23
C PHE A 247 -13.43 -0.04 -5.51
N ALA A 248 -13.96 -1.26 -5.39
CA ALA A 248 -14.35 -2.14 -6.49
C ALA A 248 -15.54 -1.62 -7.32
N ASP A 249 -15.98 -0.38 -7.07
CA ASP A 249 -17.06 0.32 -7.78
C ASP A 249 -16.56 1.68 -8.29
N TYR A 250 -15.37 1.70 -8.91
CA TYR A 250 -14.77 2.92 -9.49
C TYR A 250 -15.73 3.65 -10.43
N GLU A 251 -16.60 2.93 -11.14
CA GLU A 251 -17.60 3.54 -11.99
C GLU A 251 -18.62 4.37 -11.20
N ASP A 252 -19.05 3.90 -10.03
CA ASP A 252 -19.95 4.66 -9.16
C ASP A 252 -19.21 5.81 -8.45
N TYR A 253 -17.92 5.62 -8.14
CA TYR A 253 -17.03 6.73 -7.74
C TYR A 253 -16.92 7.78 -8.84
N MET A 254 -16.77 7.38 -10.11
CA MET A 254 -16.70 8.30 -11.26
C MET A 254 -18.02 9.03 -11.47
N LYS A 255 -19.16 8.33 -11.40
CA LYS A 255 -20.49 8.97 -11.41
C LYS A 255 -20.66 9.95 -10.24
N CYS A 256 -20.09 9.65 -9.08
CA CYS A 256 -20.06 10.58 -7.95
C CYS A 256 -19.15 11.78 -8.23
N GLN A 257 -17.97 11.56 -8.77
CA GLN A 257 -17.02 12.61 -9.13
C GLN A 257 -17.60 13.55 -10.21
N GLU A 258 -18.35 13.03 -11.18
CA GLU A 258 -19.11 13.83 -12.15
C GLU A 258 -20.12 14.75 -11.45
N LYS A 259 -20.83 14.25 -10.43
CA LYS A 259 -21.73 15.08 -9.62
C LYS A 259 -20.98 16.15 -8.83
N VAL A 260 -19.80 15.82 -8.29
CA VAL A 260 -18.91 16.79 -7.62
C VAL A 260 -18.44 17.86 -8.61
N ASN A 261 -18.00 17.47 -9.80
CA ASN A 261 -17.57 18.39 -10.86
C ASN A 261 -18.72 19.30 -11.33
N ALA A 262 -19.93 18.75 -11.49
CA ALA A 262 -21.12 19.52 -11.79
C ALA A 262 -21.47 20.52 -10.66
N LEU A 263 -21.32 20.09 -9.40
CA LEU A 263 -21.53 20.96 -8.25
C LEU A 263 -20.47 22.06 -8.14
N TYR A 264 -19.20 21.75 -8.42
CA TYR A 264 -18.10 22.72 -8.41
C TYR A 264 -18.32 23.86 -9.42
N LYS A 265 -18.97 23.56 -10.55
CA LYS A 265 -19.42 24.56 -11.54
C LYS A 265 -20.53 25.47 -11.03
N ASN A 266 -21.11 25.20 -9.86
CA ASN A 266 -22.04 26.09 -9.15
C ASN A 266 -21.36 26.66 -7.90
N PRO A 267 -20.66 27.82 -8.02
CA PRO A 267 -19.87 28.39 -6.94
C PRO A 267 -20.68 28.62 -5.66
N LYS A 268 -21.94 29.04 -5.78
CA LYS A 268 -22.79 29.34 -4.62
C LYS A 268 -23.07 28.09 -3.77
N GLU A 269 -23.48 27.00 -4.41
CA GLU A 269 -23.77 25.75 -3.69
C GLU A 269 -22.48 25.04 -3.25
N TRP A 270 -21.42 25.12 -4.04
CA TRP A 270 -20.11 24.62 -3.64
C TRP A 270 -19.61 25.31 -2.37
N THR A 271 -19.59 26.64 -2.36
CA THR A 271 -19.17 27.44 -1.19
C THR A 271 -20.03 27.11 0.03
N LYS A 272 -21.35 26.96 -0.14
CA LYS A 272 -22.25 26.57 0.95
C LYS A 272 -21.89 25.20 1.54
N LYS A 273 -21.63 24.19 0.69
CA LYS A 273 -21.20 22.86 1.16
C LYS A 273 -19.82 22.88 1.82
N VAL A 274 -18.88 23.65 1.28
CA VAL A 274 -17.55 23.83 1.88
C VAL A 274 -17.67 24.45 3.28
N ILE A 275 -18.46 25.51 3.43
CA ILE A 275 -18.68 26.15 4.74
C ILE A 275 -19.31 25.18 5.73
N TYR A 276 -20.32 24.39 5.33
CA TYR A 276 -20.90 23.38 6.21
C TYR A 276 -19.90 22.28 6.58
N ASN A 277 -19.04 21.86 5.65
CA ASN A 277 -18.01 20.88 5.93
C ASN A 277 -16.99 21.43 6.95
N ILE A 278 -16.52 22.66 6.77
CA ILE A 278 -15.61 23.33 7.71
C ILE A 278 -16.26 23.48 9.08
N ALA A 279 -17.49 24.00 9.13
CA ALA A 279 -18.21 24.24 10.38
C ALA A 279 -18.61 22.95 11.12
N GLY A 280 -18.87 21.86 10.37
CA GLY A 280 -19.16 20.53 10.92
C GLY A 280 -17.93 19.67 11.18
N SER A 281 -16.75 20.14 10.80
CA SER A 281 -15.52 19.42 11.07
C SER A 281 -15.18 19.53 12.56
N GLY A 282 -15.02 18.37 13.20
CA GLY A 282 -14.67 18.28 14.61
C GLY A 282 -13.18 18.50 14.86
N LYS A 283 -12.63 17.77 15.84
CA LYS A 283 -11.22 17.85 16.22
C LYS A 283 -10.29 17.33 15.11
N PHE A 284 -9.33 18.14 14.67
CA PHE A 284 -8.26 17.79 13.75
C PHE A 284 -6.94 17.46 14.47
N SER A 285 -6.02 16.82 13.75
CA SER A 285 -4.67 16.55 14.25
C SER A 285 -3.88 17.84 14.51
N SER A 286 -4.11 18.88 13.71
CA SER A 286 -3.52 20.22 13.86
C SER A 286 -3.87 20.89 15.18
N ASP A 287 -5.05 20.62 15.76
CA ASP A 287 -5.45 21.18 17.05
C ASP A 287 -4.48 20.79 18.16
N ARG A 288 -3.89 19.58 18.07
CA ARG A 288 -2.87 19.11 19.00
C ARG A 288 -1.56 19.88 18.81
N THR A 289 -1.14 20.08 17.57
CA THR A 289 0.09 20.81 17.22
C THR A 289 -0.02 22.27 17.66
N ILE A 290 -1.16 22.91 17.37
CA ILE A 290 -1.44 24.29 17.78
C ILE A 290 -1.48 24.39 19.31
N ALA A 291 -2.13 23.44 19.99
CA ALA A 291 -2.16 23.42 21.45
C ALA A 291 -0.77 23.21 22.08
N GLN A 292 0.07 22.40 21.45
CA GLN A 292 1.45 22.19 21.88
C GLN A 292 2.28 23.46 21.67
N TYR A 293 2.15 24.11 20.52
CA TYR A 293 2.85 25.37 20.21
C TYR A 293 2.43 26.49 21.16
N ALA A 294 1.13 26.59 21.43
CA ALA A 294 0.56 27.53 22.39
C ALA A 294 1.18 27.36 23.79
N ARG A 295 1.31 26.12 24.27
CA ARG A 295 1.94 25.82 25.56
C ARG A 295 3.45 26.05 25.57
N GLU A 296 4.16 25.51 24.59
CA GLU A 296 5.63 25.43 24.60
C GLU A 296 6.32 26.70 24.13
N ILE A 297 5.69 27.47 23.22
CA ILE A 297 6.29 28.66 22.62
C ILE A 297 5.63 29.93 23.15
N TRP A 298 4.30 29.98 23.21
CA TRP A 298 3.57 31.17 23.65
C TRP A 298 3.26 31.20 25.15
N GLY A 299 3.53 30.11 25.87
CA GLY A 299 3.29 30.01 27.31
C GLY A 299 1.81 30.16 27.70
N MET A 300 0.87 29.83 26.81
CA MET A 300 -0.57 29.96 27.03
C MET A 300 -1.25 28.59 27.03
N GLU A 301 -2.23 28.40 27.91
CA GLU A 301 -3.08 27.20 27.89
C GLU A 301 -4.30 27.44 27.00
N PRO A 302 -4.48 26.68 25.90
CA PRO A 302 -5.64 26.83 25.03
C PRO A 302 -6.94 26.48 25.78
N THR A 303 -7.95 27.34 25.68
CA THR A 303 -9.28 27.09 26.27
C THR A 303 -10.30 26.77 25.18
N LEU A 304 -11.28 25.93 25.52
CA LEU A 304 -12.46 25.67 24.68
C LEU A 304 -13.64 26.58 25.05
N GLU A 305 -13.43 27.52 25.96
CA GLU A 305 -14.44 28.50 26.34
C GLU A 305 -14.75 29.37 25.12
N LYS A 306 -16.02 29.33 24.69
CA LYS A 306 -16.48 30.15 23.59
C LYS A 306 -16.56 31.59 24.08
N ILE A 307 -15.86 32.47 23.37
CA ILE A 307 -16.07 33.90 23.53
C ILE A 307 -17.47 34.22 22.99
N PRO A 308 -18.29 35.03 23.69
CA PRO A 308 -19.60 35.44 23.20
C PRO A 308 -19.49 36.10 21.82
N ALA A 309 -20.52 35.96 20.98
CA ALA A 309 -20.54 36.74 19.76
C ALA A 309 -20.59 38.24 20.11
N PRO A 310 -20.04 39.13 19.28
CA PRO A 310 -20.00 40.57 19.58
C PRO A 310 -21.36 41.21 19.90
N ASP A 311 -22.45 40.59 19.42
CA ASP A 311 -23.82 41.07 19.57
C ASP A 311 -24.68 40.20 20.53
N ASP A 312 -24.09 39.17 21.14
CA ASP A 312 -24.77 38.38 22.17
C ASP A 312 -24.74 39.18 23.49
N LYS A 313 -25.88 39.80 23.84
CA LYS A 313 -26.15 40.33 25.19
C LYS A 313 -26.65 39.25 26.13
#